data_AF-A0A1W2AE96-F1
#
_entry.id   AF-A0A1W2AE96-F1
#
_cell.length_a   1.000
_cell.length_b   1.000
_cell.length_c   1.000
_cell.angle_alpha   90.00
_cell.angle_beta   90.00
_cell.angle_gamma   90.00
#
_symmetry.space_group_name_H-M   'P 1'
#
loop_
_entity.id
_entity.type
_entity.pdbx_description
1 polymer ?
#
loop_
_entity_poly.entity_id
_entity_poly.type
_entity_poly.pdbx_seq_one_letter_code
_entity_poly.pdbx_strand_id
1 'polypeptide(L)'
;MKQAVTGKLSAGTDFDLFKAIMVQIENGACLTELLNWMLHDKCEDLMEDAEIYAALHPKDARHFLLERRLAICTLLINKTKRKLKPKQQEQIFAIEERLLQLCAFYARLYNAL
;
A
#
# COMPACT_ATOMS: atom_id res chain seq x y z
N MET A 1 33.85 -9.58 -10.22
CA MET A 1 32.78 -10.51 -9.75
C MET A 1 32.03 -9.83 -8.61
N LYS A 2 30.88 -9.22 -8.90
CA LYS A 2 30.02 -8.63 -7.87
C LYS A 2 28.95 -9.67 -7.53
N GLN A 3 28.92 -10.06 -6.26
CA GLN A 3 27.97 -11.02 -5.71
C GLN A 3 26.54 -10.55 -5.98
N ALA A 4 25.78 -11.37 -6.70
CA ALA A 4 24.34 -11.25 -6.75
C ALA A 4 23.81 -11.61 -5.35
N VAL A 5 23.42 -10.60 -4.59
CA VAL A 5 22.64 -10.82 -3.38
C VAL A 5 21.27 -11.29 -3.85
N THR A 6 21.12 -12.61 -3.93
CA THR A 6 19.84 -13.30 -3.97
C THR A 6 19.13 -13.07 -2.63
N GLY A 7 18.65 -11.85 -2.44
CA GLY A 7 17.66 -11.54 -1.43
C GLY A 7 16.32 -12.04 -1.93
N LYS A 8 15.97 -13.28 -1.58
CA LYS A 8 14.56 -13.68 -1.50
C LYS A 8 13.88 -12.72 -0.53
N LEU A 9 13.37 -11.59 -1.03
CA LEU A 9 12.25 -10.91 -0.40
C LEU A 9 11.11 -11.90 -0.49
N SER A 10 10.80 -12.54 0.64
CA SER A 10 9.61 -13.37 0.79
C SER A 10 8.43 -12.65 0.17
N ALA A 11 7.66 -13.35 -0.66
CA ALA A 11 6.41 -12.90 -1.27
C ALA A 11 5.50 -12.27 -0.21
N GLY A 12 5.65 -10.98 -0.02
CA GLY A 12 4.74 -10.15 0.72
C GLY A 12 3.79 -9.54 -0.28
N THR A 13 2.50 -9.51 0.05
CA THR A 13 1.51 -8.86 -0.82
C THR A 13 1.91 -7.40 -1.05
N ASP A 14 1.47 -6.80 -2.16
CA ASP A 14 1.76 -5.41 -2.56
C ASP A 14 1.61 -4.39 -1.41
N PHE A 15 0.83 -4.74 -0.38
CA PHE A 15 0.49 -3.90 0.76
C PHE A 15 1.06 -4.33 2.12
N ASP A 16 1.97 -5.31 2.16
CA ASP A 16 2.53 -5.82 3.42
C ASP A 16 3.34 -4.77 4.19
N LEU A 17 3.98 -3.84 3.46
CA LEU A 17 4.68 -2.71 4.09
C LEU A 17 3.71 -1.84 4.90
N PHE A 18 2.56 -1.47 4.32
CA PHE A 18 1.55 -0.67 5.01
C PHE A 18 1.01 -1.41 6.25
N LYS A 19 0.77 -2.72 6.12
CA LYS A 19 0.34 -3.57 7.22
C LYS A 19 1.37 -3.62 8.35
N ALA A 20 2.65 -3.80 8.02
CA ALA A 20 3.73 -3.85 9.00
C ALA A 20 3.86 -2.52 9.76
N ILE A 21 3.77 -1.39 9.05
CA ILE A 21 3.87 -0.06 9.65
C ILE A 21 2.68 0.21 10.58
N MET A 22 1.45 -0.11 10.16
CA MET A 22 0.27 0.04 11.02
C MET A 22 0.42 -0.76 12.32
N VAL A 23 0.94 -1.99 12.25
CA VAL A 23 1.23 -2.81 13.45
C VAL A 23 2.29 -2.16 14.35
N GLN A 24 3.33 -1.54 13.79
CA GLN A 24 4.34 -0.85 14.60
C GLN A 24 3.77 0.36 15.36
N ILE A 25 2.93 1.16 14.70
CA ILE A 25 2.29 2.33 15.33
C ILE A 25 1.36 1.87 16.46
N GLU A 26 0.63 0.78 16.26
CA GLU A 26 -0.21 0.16 17.28
C GLU A 26 0.61 -0.26 18.51
N ASN A 27 1.81 -0.80 18.29
CA ASN A 27 2.75 -1.17 19.34
C ASN A 27 3.46 0.04 19.98
N GLY A 28 3.12 1.27 19.56
CA GLY A 28 3.63 2.51 20.14
C GLY A 28 4.85 3.10 19.44
N ALA A 29 5.24 2.58 18.27
CA ALA A 29 6.25 3.22 17.45
C ALA A 29 5.76 4.58 16.92
N CYS A 30 6.72 5.47 16.68
CA CYS A 30 6.47 6.75 16.03
C CYS A 30 7.02 6.68 14.60
N LEU A 31 6.21 7.00 13.60
CA LEU A 31 6.64 7.26 12.23
C LEU A 31 7.66 8.39 12.25
N THR A 32 8.86 8.08 11.76
CA THR A 32 9.87 9.06 11.44
C THR A 32 9.58 9.68 10.07
N GLU A 33 10.15 10.85 9.78
CA GLU A 33 10.04 11.45 8.44
C GLU A 33 10.49 10.49 7.34
N LEU A 34 11.58 9.76 7.57
CA LEU A 34 12.09 8.72 6.65
C LEU A 34 11.01 7.70 6.26
N LEU A 35 10.17 7.28 7.22
CA LEU A 35 9.13 6.30 6.96
C LEU A 35 7.97 6.89 6.14
N ASN A 36 7.68 8.19 6.29
CA ASN A 36 6.71 8.88 5.43
C ASN A 36 7.19 8.97 3.98
N TRP A 37 8.48 9.24 3.75
CA TRP A 37 9.08 9.23 2.41
C TRP A 37 8.98 7.83 1.77
N MET A 38 9.35 6.79 2.52
CA MET A 38 9.24 5.40 2.03
C MET A 38 7.81 4.99 1.66
N LEU A 39 6.81 5.45 2.42
CA LEU A 39 5.40 5.21 2.11
C LEU A 39 4.98 5.91 0.81
N HIS A 40 5.49 7.11 0.56
CA HIS A 40 5.22 7.86 -0.65
C HIS A 40 5.82 7.16 -1.87
N ASP A 41 7.11 6.83 -1.84
CA ASP A 41 7.80 6.12 -2.92
C ASP A 41 7.09 4.81 -3.23
N LYS A 42 6.71 4.05 -2.19
CA LYS A 42 5.99 2.78 -2.40
C LYS A 42 4.63 2.96 -3.06
N CYS A 43 3.91 4.06 -2.77
CA CYS A 43 2.66 4.36 -3.46
C CYS A 43 2.90 4.67 -4.94
N GLU A 44 3.95 5.42 -5.27
CA GLU A 44 4.30 5.75 -6.66
C GLU A 44 4.66 4.48 -7.45
N ASP A 45 5.52 3.62 -6.89
CA ASP A 45 5.87 2.32 -7.48
C ASP A 45 4.62 1.50 -7.83
N LEU A 46 3.67 1.43 -6.89
CA LEU A 46 2.44 0.65 -7.07
C LEU A 46 1.49 1.24 -8.12
N MET A 47 1.50 2.57 -8.30
CA MET A 47 0.75 3.23 -9.36
C MET A 47 1.36 2.92 -10.73
N GLU A 48 2.69 3.08 -10.85
CA GLU A 48 3.43 2.77 -12.09
C GLU A 48 3.27 1.29 -12.49
N ASP A 49 3.46 0.38 -11.53
CA ASP A 49 3.27 -1.06 -11.74
C ASP A 49 1.87 -1.38 -12.27
N ALA A 50 0.84 -0.68 -11.76
CA ALA A 50 -0.54 -0.90 -12.19
C ALA A 50 -0.80 -0.40 -13.61
N GLU A 51 -0.22 0.73 -14.01
CA GLU A 51 -0.30 1.25 -15.38
C GLU A 51 0.41 0.32 -16.37
N ILE A 52 1.63 -0.09 -16.03
CA ILE A 52 2.42 -1.04 -16.85
C ILE A 52 1.65 -2.36 -16.99
N TYR A 53 1.16 -2.92 -15.87
CA TYR A 53 0.39 -4.17 -15.91
C TYR A 53 -0.87 -4.03 -16.77
N ALA A 54 -1.62 -2.93 -16.62
CA ALA A 54 -2.84 -2.71 -17.39
C ALA A 54 -2.57 -2.60 -18.90
N ALA A 55 -1.46 -1.96 -19.28
CA ALA A 55 -1.03 -1.85 -20.67
C ALA A 55 -0.59 -3.20 -21.26
N LEU A 56 0.14 -4.01 -20.49
CA LEU A 56 0.66 -5.31 -20.95
C LEU A 56 -0.39 -6.42 -20.91
N HIS A 57 -1.38 -6.34 -20.02
CA HIS A 57 -2.36 -7.40 -19.77
C HIS A 57 -3.82 -6.88 -19.81
N PRO A 58 -4.29 -6.29 -20.92
CA PRO A 58 -5.59 -5.60 -20.97
C PRO A 58 -6.80 -6.50 -20.67
N LYS A 59 -6.71 -7.81 -20.91
CA LYS A 59 -7.77 -8.77 -20.61
C LYS A 59 -7.96 -9.02 -19.11
N ASP A 60 -6.86 -8.96 -18.35
CA ASP A 60 -6.83 -9.32 -16.93
C ASP A 60 -6.77 -8.07 -16.02
N ALA A 61 -6.45 -6.92 -16.61
CA ALA A 61 -6.23 -5.66 -15.90
C ALA A 61 -7.40 -5.24 -15.00
N ARG A 62 -8.66 -5.40 -15.45
CA ARG A 62 -9.83 -5.06 -14.63
C ARG A 62 -9.92 -5.91 -13.36
N HIS A 63 -9.67 -7.23 -13.47
CA HIS A 63 -9.71 -8.12 -12.31
C HIS A 63 -8.59 -7.80 -11.33
N PHE A 64 -7.36 -7.66 -11.84
CA PHE A 64 -6.19 -7.28 -11.07
C PHE A 64 -6.37 -5.97 -10.27
N LEU A 65 -6.89 -4.92 -10.92
CA LEU A 65 -7.14 -3.63 -10.26
C LEU A 65 -8.23 -3.74 -9.18
N LEU A 66 -9.25 -4.57 -9.40
CA LEU A 66 -10.30 -4.82 -8.41
C LEU A 66 -9.74 -5.54 -7.17
N GLU A 67 -8.92 -6.57 -7.36
CA GLU A 67 -8.28 -7.30 -6.25
C GLU A 67 -7.42 -6.37 -5.39
N ARG A 68 -6.60 -5.53 -6.02
CA ARG A 68 -5.77 -4.54 -5.32
C ARG A 68 -6.60 -3.52 -4.55
N ARG A 69 -7.70 -3.04 -5.12
CA ARG A 69 -8.65 -2.15 -4.40
C ARG A 69 -9.27 -2.85 -3.18
N LEU A 70 -9.67 -4.12 -3.32
CA LEU A 70 -10.23 -4.90 -2.21
C LEU A 70 -9.21 -5.11 -1.08
N ALA A 71 -7.94 -5.32 -1.42
CA ALA A 71 -6.87 -5.43 -0.43
C ALA A 71 -6.69 -4.12 0.35
N ILE A 72 -6.69 -2.97 -0.32
CA ILE A 72 -6.65 -1.66 0.35
C ILE A 72 -7.87 -1.45 1.26
N CYS A 73 -9.08 -1.73 0.77
CA CYS A 73 -10.30 -1.61 1.58
C CYS A 73 -10.24 -2.50 2.84
N THR A 74 -9.67 -3.70 2.72
CA THR A 74 -9.49 -4.63 3.84
C THR A 74 -8.55 -4.06 4.89
N LEU A 75 -7.45 -3.41 4.47
CA LEU A 75 -6.54 -2.72 5.39
C LEU A 75 -7.23 -1.58 6.14
N LEU A 76 -7.99 -0.74 5.43
CA LEU A 76 -8.73 0.37 6.02
C LEU A 76 -9.81 -0.11 7.01
N ILE A 77 -10.55 -1.17 6.70
CA ILE A 77 -11.57 -1.75 7.59
C ILE A 77 -10.94 -2.39 8.83
N ASN A 78 -9.80 -3.06 8.69
CA ASN A 78 -9.16 -3.72 9.83
C ASN A 78 -8.62 -2.73 10.87
N LYS A 79 -8.33 -1.49 10.45
CA LYS A 79 -7.96 -0.38 11.34
C LYS A 79 -9.15 0.10 12.17
N THR A 80 -10.31 0.34 11.55
CA THR A 80 -11.47 0.99 12.23
C THR A 80 -12.00 0.19 13.42
N LYS A 81 -11.64 -1.09 13.53
CA LYS A 81 -11.97 -1.96 14.67
C LYS A 81 -11.07 -1.77 15.90
N ARG A 82 -10.03 -0.94 15.83
CA ARG A 82 -8.95 -0.86 16.85
C ARG A 82 -9.09 0.40 17.72
N LYS A 83 -8.78 0.26 19.02
CA LYS A 83 -8.71 1.38 19.97
C LYS A 83 -7.29 1.97 19.98
N LEU A 84 -7.12 3.17 19.43
CA LEU A 84 -5.82 3.85 19.28
C LEU A 84 -5.75 5.07 20.23
N LYS A 85 -4.55 5.40 20.72
CA LYS A 85 -4.30 6.68 21.40
C LYS A 85 -4.26 7.83 20.37
N PRO A 86 -4.53 9.09 20.76
CA PRO A 86 -4.56 10.23 19.83
C PRO A 86 -3.32 10.33 18.91
N LYS A 87 -2.12 10.23 19.48
CA LYS A 87 -0.85 10.28 18.72
C LYS A 87 -0.67 9.10 17.74
N GLN A 88 -1.24 7.94 18.04
CA GLN A 88 -1.24 6.78 17.13
C GLN A 88 -2.25 6.97 16.00
N GLN A 89 -3.36 7.64 16.31
CA GLN A 89 -4.43 7.92 15.35
C GLN A 89 -4.01 8.94 14.29
N GLU A 90 -3.30 10.00 14.67
CA GLU A 90 -2.72 10.99 13.72
C GLU A 90 -1.75 10.32 12.74
N GLN A 91 -0.90 9.45 13.25
CA GLN A 91 0.07 8.71 12.47
C GLN A 91 -0.57 7.72 11.50
N ILE A 92 -1.59 7.00 11.95
CA ILE A 92 -2.34 6.10 11.07
C ILE A 92 -3.14 6.88 10.03
N PHE A 93 -3.64 8.08 10.36
CA PHE A 93 -4.35 8.92 9.39
C PHE A 93 -3.49 9.25 8.16
N ALA A 94 -2.21 9.55 8.36
CA ALA A 94 -1.29 9.79 7.24
C ALA A 94 -1.15 8.56 6.31
N ILE A 95 -1.14 7.35 6.87
CA ILE A 95 -1.12 6.10 6.08
C ILE A 95 -2.44 5.90 5.34
N GLU A 96 -3.56 6.20 6.00
CA GLU A 96 -4.90 6.08 5.41
C GLU A 96 -5.07 7.00 4.22
N GLU A 97 -4.58 8.23 4.31
CA GLU A 97 -4.60 9.18 3.20
C GLU A 97 -3.89 8.60 1.96
N ARG A 98 -2.71 8.00 2.14
CA ARG A 98 -1.95 7.36 1.06
C ARG A 98 -2.68 6.15 0.48
N LEU A 99 -3.24 5.29 1.33
CA LEU A 99 -4.03 4.14 0.89
C LEU A 99 -5.29 4.57 0.13
N LEU A 100 -5.96 5.62 0.57
CA LEU A 100 -7.12 6.19 -0.12
C LEU A 100 -6.75 6.75 -1.50
N GLN A 101 -5.63 7.48 -1.60
CA GLN A 101 -5.10 7.97 -2.88
C GLN A 101 -4.85 6.81 -3.86
N LEU A 102 -4.23 5.72 -3.39
CA LEU A 102 -3.95 4.54 -4.20
C LEU A 102 -5.24 3.80 -4.59
N CYS A 103 -6.21 3.68 -3.70
CA CYS A 103 -7.52 3.09 -4.00
C CYS A 103 -8.27 3.90 -5.07
N ALA A 104 -8.25 5.23 -4.96
CA ALA A 104 -8.85 6.14 -5.95
C ALA A 104 -8.12 6.07 -7.30
N PHE A 105 -6.80 5.91 -7.29
CA PHE A 105 -6.01 5.69 -8.50
C PHE A 105 -6.44 4.41 -9.22
N TYR A 106 -6.46 3.26 -8.54
CA TYR A 106 -6.89 2.01 -9.15
C TYR A 106 -8.34 2.05 -9.63
N ALA A 107 -9.23 2.80 -8.95
CA ALA A 107 -10.61 3.00 -9.39
C ALA A 107 -10.67 3.75 -10.73
N ARG A 108 -9.87 4.82 -10.86
CA ARG A 108 -9.79 5.61 -12.10
C ARG A 108 -9.25 4.78 -13.24
N LEU A 109 -8.16 4.05 -13.01
CA LEU A 109 -7.55 3.19 -14.03
C LEU A 109 -8.52 2.08 -14.46
N TYR A 110 -9.22 1.44 -13.51
CA TYR A 110 -10.23 0.43 -13.79
C TYR A 110 -11.36 0.94 -14.70
N ASN A 111 -11.81 2.18 -14.47
CA ASN A 111 -12.89 2.80 -15.26
C ASN A 111 -12.43 3.30 -16.64
N ALA A 112 -11.12 3.40 -16.87
CA ALA A 112 -10.53 3.81 -18.15
C ALA A 112 -10.29 2.64 -19.11
N LEU A 113 -10.26 1.40 -18.59
CA LEU A 113 -10.27 0.14 -19.34
C LEU A 113 -11.70 -0.23 -19.75
#